data_AF-A0A3A9BVG0-F1
#
_entry.id   AF-A0A3A9BVG0-F1
#
_cell.length_a   1.000
_cell.length_b   1.000
_cell.length_c   1.000
_cell.angle_alpha   90.00
_cell.angle_beta   90.00
_cell.angle_gamma   90.00
#
_symmetry.space_group_name_H-M   'P 1'
#
loop_
_entity.id
_entity.type
_entity.pdbx_description
1 polymer ?
#
loop_
_entity_poly.entity_id
_entity_poly.type
_entity_poly.pdbx_seq_one_letter_code
_entity_poly.pdbx_strand_id
1 'polypeptide(L)' 'MTGLLENEAFCMGVAFGIHLYQMTVMKAHERKEPLIINDTLYYFQDGRERLEQVLDEICR' A
#
# COMPACT_ATOMS: atom_id res chain seq x y z
N MET A 1 17.86 -8.45 19.22
CA MET A 1 16.71 -8.92 18.43
C MET A 1 15.66 -9.57 19.32
N THR A 2 15.96 -10.66 20.02
CA THR A 2 15.01 -11.35 20.93
C THR A 2 14.38 -10.43 21.99
N GLY A 3 15.18 -9.73 22.80
CA GLY A 3 14.63 -8.82 23.82
C GLY A 3 13.92 -7.57 23.27
N LEU A 4 14.06 -7.26 21.98
CA LEU A 4 13.36 -6.13 21.34
C LEU A 4 11.95 -6.54 20.87
N LEU A 5 11.81 -7.77 20.36
CA LEU A 5 10.52 -8.33 19.94
C LEU A 5 9.64 -8.71 21.14
N GLU A 6 10.24 -8.91 22.31
CA GLU A 6 9.53 -9.09 23.58
C GLU A 6 9.05 -7.76 24.19
N ASN A 7 9.53 -6.61 23.66
CA ASN A 7 9.08 -5.30 24.10
C ASN A 7 7.76 -4.93 23.43
N GLU A 8 6.67 -4.99 24.19
CA GLU A 8 5.31 -4.72 23.70
C GLU A 8 5.18 -3.32 23.07
N ALA A 9 5.78 -2.29 23.68
CA ALA A 9 5.73 -0.93 23.16
C ALA A 9 6.42 -0.81 21.79
N PHE A 10 7.55 -1.50 21.59
CA PHE A 10 8.22 -1.57 20.30
C PHE A 10 7.35 -2.25 19.24
N CYS A 11 6.83 -3.44 19.54
CA CYS A 11 5.98 -4.20 18.62
C CYS A 11 4.71 -3.42 18.25
N MET A 12 4.09 -2.77 19.23
CA MET A 12 2.91 -1.93 19.02
C MET A 12 3.25 -0.68 18.20
N GLY A 13 4.40 -0.05 18.43
CA GLY A 13 4.87 1.07 17.61
C GLY A 13 5.07 0.68 16.14
N VAL A 14 5.67 -0.49 15.89
CA VAL A 14 5.85 -1.03 14.53
C VAL A 14 4.51 -1.33 13.87
N ALA A 15 3.61 -2.05 14.57
CA ALA A 15 2.29 -2.38 14.05
C ALA A 15 1.47 -1.12 13.74
N PHE A 16 1.50 -0.12 14.62
CA PHE A 16 0.82 1.16 14.41
C PHE A 16 1.38 1.91 13.20
N GLY A 17 2.71 1.95 13.05
CA GLY A 17 3.37 2.52 11.87
C GLY A 17 2.91 1.86 10.57
N ILE A 18 2.92 0.52 10.51
CA ILE A 18 2.43 -0.24 9.36
C ILE A 18 0.96 0.10 9.05
N HIS A 19 0.12 0.14 10.09
CA HIS A 19 -1.29 0.41 9.96
C HIS A 19 -1.58 1.81 9.37
N LEU A 20 -0.81 2.84 9.75
CA LEU A 20 -0.95 4.19 9.20
C LEU A 20 -0.69 4.22 7.68
N TYR A 21 0.35 3.54 7.21
CA TYR A 21 0.65 3.45 5.78
C TYR A 21 -0.44 2.67 5.03
N GLN A 22 -0.90 1.54 5.57
CA GLN A 22 -2.00 0.77 4.98
C GLN A 22 -3.28 1.60 4.87
N MET A 23 -3.66 2.34 5.92
CA MET A 23 -4.82 3.23 5.88
C MET A 23 -4.69 4.33 4.82
N THR A 24 -3.49 4.87 4.61
CA THR A 24 -3.24 5.92 3.62
C THR A 24 -3.46 5.37 2.21
N VAL A 25 -2.93 4.18 1.94
CA VAL A 25 -3.15 3.44 0.68
C VAL A 25 -4.64 3.18 0.44
N MET A 26 -5.34 2.64 1.45
CA MET A 26 -6.77 2.33 1.33
C MET A 26 -7.62 3.58 1.08
N LYS A 27 -7.37 4.66 1.81
CA LYS A 27 -8.11 5.93 1.64
C LYS A 27 -7.89 6.55 0.26
N ALA A 28 -6.66 6.53 -0.23
CA ALA A 28 -6.37 7.01 -1.59
C ALA A 28 -7.13 6.19 -2.64
N HIS A 29 -7.14 4.87 -2.50
CA HIS A 29 -7.92 3.99 -3.39
C HIS A 29 -9.43 4.25 -3.31
N GLU A 30 -10.02 4.32 -2.11
CA GLU A 30 -11.45 4.61 -1.91
C GLU A 30 -11.88 5.94 -2.55
N ARG A 31 -11.01 6.96 -2.49
CA ARG A 31 -11.26 8.29 -3.05
C ARG A 31 -10.91 8.41 -4.53
N LYS A 32 -10.31 7.38 -5.13
CA LYS A 32 -9.72 7.43 -6.48
C LYS A 32 -8.70 8.57 -6.62
N GLU A 33 -7.96 8.85 -5.56
CA GLU A 33 -6.90 9.86 -5.52
C GLU A 33 -5.55 9.18 -5.77
N PRO A 34 -4.60 9.89 -6.42
CA PRO A 34 -3.24 9.39 -6.53
C PRO A 34 -2.55 9.38 -5.16
N LEU A 35 -1.71 8.38 -4.94
CA LEU A 35 -0.81 8.32 -3.79
C LEU A 35 0.53 8.95 -4.16
N ILE A 36 1.00 9.89 -3.34
CA ILE A 36 2.35 10.47 -3.51
C ILE A 36 3.30 9.77 -2.55
N ILE A 37 4.33 9.10 -3.10
CA ILE A 37 5.43 8.52 -2.33
C ILE A 37 6.73 9.11 -2.86
N ASN A 38 7.50 9.79 -2.02
CA ASN A 38 8.78 10.42 -2.40
C ASN A 38 8.65 11.26 -3.68
N ASP A 39 7.68 12.18 -3.71
CA ASP A 39 7.36 13.06 -4.85
C ASP A 39 6.95 12.33 -6.15
N THR A 40 6.75 11.02 -6.10
CA THR A 40 6.27 10.21 -7.22
C THR A 40 4.79 9.89 -7.07
N LEU A 41 4.01 10.16 -8.11
CA LEU A 41 2.57 9.85 -8.17
C LEU A 41 2.33 8.39 -8.55
N TYR A 42 1.52 7.71 -7.77
CA TYR A 42 1.05 6.35 -8.01
C TYR A 42 -0.47 6.35 -8.13
N TYR A 43 -1.00 5.62 -9.10
CA TYR A 43 -2.43 5.39 -9.27
C TYR A 43 -2.74 3.94 -8.96
N PHE A 44 -3.81 3.70 -8.22
CA PHE A 44 -4.26 2.33 -7.93
C PHE A 44 -5.12 1.83 -9.07
N GLN A 45 -4.70 0.70 -9.65
CA GLN A 45 -5.54 -0.04 -10.58
C GLN A 45 -6.50 -0.93 -9.82
N ASP A 46 -7.77 -0.94 -10.24
CA ASP A 46 -8.69 -2.00 -9.84
C ASP A 46 -8.42 -3.31 -10.60
N GLY A 47 -9.09 -4.38 -10.19
CA GLY A 47 -8.88 -5.70 -10.79
C GLY A 47 -9.24 -5.77 -12.28
N ARG A 48 -10.14 -4.91 -12.76
CA ARG A 48 -10.53 -4.85 -14.17
C ARG A 48 -9.47 -4.12 -14.98
N GLU A 49 -9.02 -2.97 -14.49
CA GLU A 49 -7.93 -2.19 -15.11
C GLU A 49 -6.65 -3.03 -15.21
N ARG A 50 -6.34 -3.80 -14.16
CA ARG A 50 -5.19 -4.70 -14.18
C ARG A 50 -5.35 -5.85 -15.17
N LEU A 51 -6.55 -6.43 -15.25
CA LEU A 51 -6.84 -7.51 -16.20
C LEU A 51 -6.75 -7.01 -17.65
N GLU A 52 -7.32 -5.85 -17.95
CA GLU A 52 -7.26 -5.22 -19.27
C GLU A 52 -5.80 -4.98 -19.68
N GLN A 53 -4.99 -4.41 -18.80
CA GLN A 53 -3.56 -4.22 -19.07
C GLN A 53 -2.84 -5.54 -19.37
N VAL A 54 -3.06 -6.58 -18.58
CA VAL A 54 -2.43 -7.90 -18.78
C VAL A 54 -2.85 -8.53 -20.11
N LEU A 55 -4.14 -8.42 -20.47
CA LEU A 55 -4.64 -8.92 -21.75
C LEU A 55 -3.98 -8.16 -22.92
N ASP A 56 -3.85 -6.84 -22.81
CA ASP A 56 -3.18 -6.01 -23.81
C ASP A 56 -1.70 -6.36 -23.98
N GLU A 57 -1.00 -6.65 -22.88
CA GLU A 57 0.42 -7.05 -22.88
C GLU A 57 0.64 -8.45 -23.49
N ILE A 58 -0.29 -9.38 -23.31
CA ILE A 58 -0.19 -10.76 -23.83
C ILE A 58 -0.63 -10.84 -25.30
N CYS A 59 -1.66 -10.08 -25.69
CA CYS A 59 -2.27 -10.17 -27.02
C CYS A 59 -1.56 -9.32 -28.08
N ARG A 60 -0.58 -8.50 -27.71
CA ARG A 60 0.30 -7.77 -28.62
C ARG A 60 1.64 -8.47 -28.80
#